data_AF-A0A9Q1LRL9-F1
#
_entry.id   AF-A0A9Q1LRL9-F1
#
_cell.length_a   1.000
_cell.length_b   1.000
_cell.length_c   1.000
_cell.angle_alpha   90.00
_cell.angle_beta   90.00
_cell.angle_gamma   90.00
#
_symmetry.space_group_name_H-M   'P 1'
#
loop_
_entity.id
_entity.type
_entity.pdbx_description
1 polymer ?
#
loop_
_entity_poly.entity_id
_entity_poly.type
_entity_poly.pdbx_seq_one_letter_code
_entity_poly.pdbx_strand_id
1 'polypeptide(L)'
;MYDTFRRPTVLLSALSGDSLNSSLVAIVCVDPDMLKAWAMNNKDVKQLCTNPRAKAAVLKDMDIVGKEAQLRGFEFAKANTLVLEPFTRENDLLTPTYKIKRPQARAYFAKEIADMYAELSESNSSPIKIS
;
A
#
# COMPACT_ATOMS: atom_id res chain seq x y z
N MET A 1 -3.62 6.97 -25.14
CA MET A 1 -2.49 7.61 -24.46
C MET A 1 -3.02 8.18 -23.15
N TYR A 2 -3.21 7.34 -22.13
CA TYR A 2 -3.67 7.78 -20.81
C TYR A 2 -2.66 7.31 -19.78
N ASP A 3 -1.87 8.30 -19.36
CA ASP A 3 -1.49 8.59 -17.99
C ASP A 3 -1.08 7.39 -17.13
N THR A 4 0.16 6.95 -17.35
CA THR A 4 0.91 6.25 -16.31
C THR A 4 1.15 7.27 -15.22
N PHE A 5 0.47 7.10 -14.08
CA PHE A 5 0.83 7.65 -12.78
C PHE A 5 2.35 7.90 -12.77
N ARG A 6 2.78 9.17 -12.88
CA ARG A 6 4.21 9.54 -12.84
C ARG A 6 4.70 8.99 -11.51
N ARG A 7 5.35 7.83 -11.61
CA ARG A 7 5.42 6.80 -10.56
C ARG A 7 5.63 7.49 -9.21
N PRO A 8 4.65 7.55 -8.29
CA PRO A 8 4.96 7.96 -6.95
C PRO A 8 6.10 7.07 -6.49
N THR A 9 6.97 7.58 -5.65
CA THR A 9 8.03 6.76 -5.08
C THR A 9 7.34 5.71 -4.22
N VAL A 10 6.93 4.59 -4.84
CA VAL A 10 6.33 3.44 -4.19
C VAL A 10 7.47 2.80 -3.44
N LEU A 11 7.68 3.26 -2.21
CA LEU A 11 8.54 2.55 -1.30
C LEU A 11 7.77 1.30 -0.86
N LEU A 12 7.87 0.25 -1.69
CA LEU A 12 7.22 -1.03 -1.48
C LEU A 12 7.85 -1.72 -0.27
N SER A 13 7.26 -1.57 0.91
CA SER A 13 7.52 -2.49 2.03
C SER A 13 6.46 -3.59 2.01
N ALA A 14 6.72 -4.66 1.26
CA ALA A 14 6.03 -5.93 1.48
C ALA A 14 6.50 -6.47 2.84
N LEU A 15 5.71 -6.27 3.88
CA LEU A 15 5.97 -6.86 5.19
C LEU A 15 5.36 -8.25 5.18
N SER A 16 6.20 -9.27 5.35
CA SER A 16 5.82 -10.68 5.27
C SER A 16 4.72 -11.03 6.26
N GLY A 17 3.85 -11.93 5.80
CA GLY A 17 2.85 -12.62 6.60
C GLY A 17 3.48 -13.32 7.80
N ASP A 18 2.82 -13.12 8.94
CA ASP A 18 2.89 -14.11 10.00
C ASP A 18 2.46 -15.47 9.44
N SER A 19 2.96 -16.57 10.01
CA SER A 19 2.63 -17.95 9.62
C SER A 19 1.13 -18.28 9.50
N LEU A 20 0.27 -17.37 9.97
CA LEU A 20 -1.19 -17.43 9.95
C LEU A 20 -1.85 -16.79 8.72
N ASN A 21 -1.17 -15.90 7.99
CA ASN A 21 -1.75 -15.16 6.86
C ASN A 21 -0.89 -15.29 5.59
N SER A 22 -1.40 -16.02 4.59
CA SER A 22 -0.75 -16.25 3.29
C SER A 22 -0.79 -15.04 2.33
N SER A 23 -1.16 -13.86 2.83
CA SER A 23 -1.37 -12.65 2.03
C SER A 23 -0.36 -11.56 2.39
N LEU A 24 0.18 -10.90 1.37
CA LEU A 24 1.03 -9.72 1.54
C LEU A 24 0.18 -8.46 1.64
N VAL A 25 0.60 -7.53 2.48
CA VAL A 25 0.03 -6.18 2.59
C VAL A 25 1.11 -5.13 2.36
N ALA A 26 0.71 -3.94 1.92
CA ALA A 26 1.64 -2.87 1.56
C ALA A 26 1.31 -1.53 2.23
N ILE A 27 2.34 -0.88 2.77
CA ILE A 27 2.28 0.54 3.14
C ILE A 27 2.87 1.34 1.99
N VAL A 28 2.12 2.30 1.45
CA VAL A 28 2.52 3.10 0.29
C VAL A 28 2.58 4.56 0.70
N CYS A 29 3.79 5.12 0.72
CA CYS A 29 3.96 6.55 0.83
C CYS A 29 3.58 7.22 -0.50
N VAL A 30 2.64 8.15 -0.46
CA VAL A 30 2.19 8.89 -1.66
C VAL A 30 2.63 10.34 -1.60
N ASP A 31 3.07 10.86 -2.74
CA ASP A 31 3.35 12.28 -2.89
C ASP A 31 2.00 13.05 -2.88
N PRO A 32 1.81 14.03 -1.98
CA PRO A 32 0.57 14.79 -1.88
C PRO A 32 0.14 15.46 -3.18
N ASP A 33 1.08 15.99 -3.96
CA ASP A 33 0.78 16.74 -5.18
C ASP A 33 0.43 15.79 -6.32
N MET A 34 1.09 14.64 -6.41
CA MET A 34 0.69 13.58 -7.33
C MET A 34 -0.71 13.04 -7.01
N LEU A 35 -1.03 12.82 -5.74
CA LEU A 35 -2.33 12.31 -5.34
C LEU A 35 -3.47 13.31 -5.61
N LYS A 36 -3.24 14.61 -5.36
CA LYS A 36 -4.20 15.67 -5.72
C LYS A 36 -4.42 15.75 -7.22
N ALA A 37 -3.34 15.70 -8.02
CA ALA A 37 -3.42 15.75 -9.47
C ALA A 37 -4.28 14.60 -10.01
N TRP A 38 -4.09 13.38 -9.47
CA TRP A 38 -4.90 12.22 -9.82
C TRP A 38 -6.39 12.39 -9.45
N ALA A 39 -6.69 13.00 -8.30
CA ALA A 39 -8.07 13.18 -7.85
C ALA A 39 -8.86 14.21 -8.68
N MET A 40 -8.20 14.94 -9.59
CA MET A 40 -8.75 16.00 -10.45
C MET A 40 -9.63 17.01 -9.69
N ASN A 41 -9.42 17.15 -8.39
CA ASN A 41 -10.18 18.00 -7.47
C ASN A 41 -9.30 18.40 -6.29
N ASN A 42 -9.51 19.61 -5.77
CA ASN A 42 -8.87 20.12 -4.55
C ASN A 42 -9.43 19.44 -3.29
N LYS A 43 -9.37 18.12 -3.21
CA LYS A 43 -9.74 17.36 -2.02
C LYS A 43 -8.57 17.33 -1.05
N ASP A 44 -8.89 17.26 0.24
CA ASP A 44 -7.88 17.06 1.28
C ASP A 44 -7.14 15.74 1.02
N VAL A 45 -5.81 15.81 1.01
CA VAL A 45 -4.93 14.68 0.71
C VAL A 45 -5.11 13.57 1.74
N LYS A 46 -5.38 13.92 3.00
CA LYS A 46 -5.67 12.93 4.05
C LYS A 46 -6.92 12.11 3.73
N GLN A 47 -7.96 12.76 3.21
CA GLN A 47 -9.19 12.09 2.80
C GLN A 47 -8.95 11.18 1.58
N LEU A 48 -8.06 11.58 0.67
CA LEU A 48 -7.67 10.76 -0.47
C LEU A 48 -6.92 9.49 -0.05
N CYS A 49 -6.08 9.55 0.98
CA CYS A 49 -5.39 8.37 1.52
C CYS A 49 -6.37 7.32 2.10
N THR A 50 -7.49 7.77 2.67
CA THR A 50 -8.56 6.90 3.18
C THR A 50 -9.57 6.50 2.10
N ASN A 51 -9.51 7.07 0.91
CA ASN A 51 -10.50 6.84 -0.15
C ASN A 51 -10.33 5.43 -0.75
N PRO A 52 -11.35 4.56 -0.71
CA PRO A 52 -11.27 3.21 -1.28
C PRO A 52 -10.91 3.21 -2.77
N ARG A 53 -11.36 4.21 -3.53
CA ARG A 53 -11.04 4.35 -4.96
C ARG A 53 -9.56 4.64 -5.19
N ALA A 54 -8.94 5.44 -4.32
CA ALA A 54 -7.52 5.75 -4.39
C ALA A 54 -6.68 4.52 -4.03
N LYS A 55 -7.01 3.84 -2.91
CA LYS A 55 -6.36 2.58 -2.51
C LYS A 55 -6.46 1.52 -3.62
N ALA A 56 -7.63 1.36 -4.24
CA ALA A 56 -7.85 0.40 -5.33
C ALA A 56 -7.05 0.76 -6.60
N ALA A 57 -6.96 2.05 -6.94
CA ALA A 57 -6.16 2.50 -8.08
C ALA A 57 -4.67 2.19 -7.86
N VAL A 58 -4.14 2.51 -6.68
CA VAL A 58 -2.75 2.20 -6.32
C VAL A 58 -2.51 0.68 -6.29
N LEU A 59 -3.44 -0.12 -5.77
CA LEU A 59 -3.31 -1.58 -5.79
C LEU A 59 -3.22 -2.12 -7.21
N LYS A 60 -4.05 -1.61 -8.11
CA LYS A 60 -4.05 -2.00 -9.52
C LYS A 60 -2.74 -1.62 -10.21
N ASP A 61 -2.19 -0.45 -9.91
CA ASP A 61 -0.89 -0.03 -10.44
C ASP A 61 0.23 -0.93 -9.92
N MET A 62 0.20 -1.32 -8.65
CA MET A 62 1.13 -2.31 -8.09
C MET A 62 1.02 -3.66 -8.80
N ASP A 63 -0.19 -4.13 -9.12
CA ASP A 63 -0.41 -5.36 -9.88
C ASP A 63 0.15 -5.27 -11.30
N ILE A 64 -0.01 -4.13 -11.97
CA ILE A 64 0.56 -3.90 -13.30
C ILE A 64 2.08 -3.97 -13.24
N VAL A 65 2.70 -3.24 -12.31
CA VAL A 65 4.16 -3.24 -12.12
C VAL A 65 4.68 -4.64 -11.75
N GLY A 66 3.97 -5.36 -10.88
CA GLY A 66 4.33 -6.72 -10.50
C GLY A 66 4.26 -7.70 -11.68
N LYS A 67 3.26 -7.56 -12.56
CA LYS A 67 3.15 -8.37 -13.79
C LYS A 67 4.27 -8.05 -14.78
N GLU A 68 4.58 -6.77 -14.98
CA GLU A 68 5.70 -6.33 -15.82
C GLU A 68 7.05 -6.87 -15.30
N ALA A 69 7.21 -6.92 -13.98
CA ALA A 69 8.38 -7.50 -13.31
C ALA A 69 8.35 -9.03 -13.19
N GLN A 70 7.33 -9.70 -13.76
CA GLN A 70 7.17 -11.17 -13.73
C GLN A 70 7.13 -11.76 -12.31
N LEU A 71 6.57 -11.02 -11.36
CA LEU A 71 6.37 -11.48 -9.99
C LEU A 71 5.42 -12.67 -9.94
N ARG A 72 5.64 -13.57 -8.98
CA ARG A 72 4.80 -14.74 -8.74
C ARG A 72 3.55 -14.34 -7.95
N GLY A 73 2.50 -15.15 -8.04
CA GLY A 73 1.19 -14.86 -7.43
C GLY A 73 1.23 -14.51 -5.94
N PHE A 74 2.19 -15.06 -5.18
CA PHE A 74 2.38 -14.80 -3.76
C PHE A 74 3.17 -13.52 -3.45
N GLU A 75 3.75 -12.87 -4.46
CA GLU A 75 4.51 -11.62 -4.34
C GLU A 75 3.62 -10.37 -4.56
N PHE A 76 2.35 -10.57 -4.93
CA PHE A 76 1.37 -9.48 -5.06
C PHE A 76 0.73 -9.14 -3.72
N ALA A 77 0.68 -7.84 -3.41
CA ALA A 77 -0.06 -7.34 -2.26
C ALA A 77 -1.57 -7.54 -2.45
N LYS A 78 -2.27 -7.97 -1.41
CA LYS A 78 -3.73 -8.14 -1.40
C LYS A 78 -4.46 -6.92 -0.87
N ALA A 79 -3.81 -6.13 -0.02
CA ALA A 79 -4.32 -4.87 0.49
C ALA A 79 -3.20 -3.84 0.58
N ASN A 80 -3.57 -2.56 0.55
CA ASN A 80 -2.65 -1.45 0.81
C ASN A 80 -3.27 -0.36 1.69
N THR A 81 -2.40 0.40 2.33
CA THR A 81 -2.75 1.67 2.98
C THR A 81 -1.82 2.76 2.45
N LEU A 82 -2.42 3.91 2.14
CA LEU A 82 -1.71 5.10 1.67
C LEU A 82 -1.35 5.98 2.87
N VAL A 83 -0.08 6.38 2.96
CA VAL A 83 0.42 7.28 4.00
C VAL A 83 1.04 8.52 3.36
N LEU A 84 0.87 9.66 4.01
CA LEU A 84 1.52 10.92 3.61
C LEU A 84 2.88 11.10 4.27
N GLU A 85 3.10 10.40 5.37
CA GLU A 85 4.36 10.47 6.09
C GLU A 85 5.43 9.68 5.31
N PRO A 86 6.51 10.35 4.87
CA PRO A 86 7.60 9.65 4.21
C PRO A 86 8.39 8.80 5.19
N PHE A 87 8.99 7.73 4.67
CA PHE A 87 10.03 7.02 5.39
C PHE A 87 11.27 7.89 5.38
N THR A 88 11.80 8.23 6.55
CA THR A 88 12.96 9.10 6.67
C THR A 88 14.02 8.49 7.59
N ARG A 89 15.16 9.16 7.72
CA ARG A 89 16.19 8.75 8.68
C ARG A 89 15.84 9.27 10.08
N GLU A 90 15.13 10.39 10.15
CA GLU A 90 14.69 11.05 11.37
C GLU A 90 13.63 10.22 12.12
N ASN A 91 12.73 9.54 11.40
CA ASN A 91 11.79 8.59 12.01
C ASN A 91 12.35 7.16 12.16
N ASP A 92 13.66 6.98 12.01
CA ASP A 92 14.37 5.69 12.11
C ASP A 92 13.83 4.59 11.18
N LEU A 93 13.17 4.95 10.08
CA LEU A 93 12.61 3.99 9.13
C LEU A 93 13.57 3.67 7.98
N LEU A 94 14.58 4.50 7.74
CA LEU A 94 15.59 4.31 6.70
C LEU A 94 17.00 4.07 7.26
N THR A 95 17.77 3.23 6.57
CA THR A 95 19.22 3.14 6.74
C THR A 95 19.91 4.40 6.20
N PRO A 96 21.18 4.64 6.53
CA PRO A 96 21.98 5.70 5.90
C PRO A 96 22.04 5.61 4.36
N THR A 97 21.81 4.41 3.82
CA THR A 97 21.75 4.12 2.38
C THR A 97 20.32 4.16 1.83
N TYR A 98 19.37 4.80 2.54
CA TYR A 98 17.97 4.97 2.14
C TYR A 98 17.21 3.65 1.87
N LYS A 99 17.62 2.56 2.54
CA LYS A 99 16.87 1.29 2.54
C LYS A 99 15.92 1.24 3.72
N ILE A 100 14.73 0.68 3.54
CA ILE A 100 13.77 0.50 4.65
C ILE A 100 14.33 -0.45 5.71
N LYS A 101 14.28 -0.01 6.96
CA LYS A 101 14.50 -0.84 8.13
C LYS A 101 13.21 -1.61 8.46
N ARG A 102 13.08 -2.81 7.88
CA ARG A 102 11.83 -3.61 7.93
C ARG A 102 11.27 -3.83 9.34
N PRO A 103 12.06 -4.20 10.37
CA PRO A 103 11.53 -4.38 11.73
C PRO A 103 10.94 -3.10 12.32
N GLN A 104 11.63 -1.97 12.12
CA GLN A 104 11.21 -0.65 12.59
C GLN A 104 9.94 -0.19 11.88
N ALA A 105 9.89 -0.32 10.55
CA ALA A 105 8.70 0.00 9.77
C ALA A 105 7.50 -0.87 10.17
N ARG A 106 7.72 -2.17 10.46
CA ARG A 106 6.66 -3.05 10.95
C ARG A 106 6.12 -2.62 12.31
N ALA A 107 6.99 -2.19 13.22
CA ALA A 107 6.59 -1.69 14.54
C ALA A 107 5.87 -0.34 14.43
N TYR A 108 6.37 0.56 13.58
CA TYR A 108 5.82 1.90 13.37
C TYR A 108 4.41 1.85 12.76
N PHE A 109 4.21 1.01 11.74
CA PHE A 109 2.92 0.84 11.05
C PHE A 109 2.14 -0.39 11.54
N ALA A 110 2.38 -0.84 12.78
CA ALA A 110 1.78 -2.06 13.29
C ALA A 110 0.25 -2.01 13.26
N LYS A 111 -0.33 -0.84 13.53
CA LYS A 111 -1.77 -0.62 13.51
C LYS A 111 -2.34 -0.76 12.09
N GLU A 112 -1.76 -0.05 11.12
CA GLU A 112 -2.21 -0.07 9.72
C GLU A 112 -2.08 -1.47 9.12
N ILE A 113 -1.03 -2.21 9.48
CA ILE A 113 -0.84 -3.60 9.08
C ILE A 113 -1.93 -4.49 9.68
N ALA A 114 -2.24 -4.34 10.96
CA ALA A 114 -3.31 -5.09 11.62
C ALA A 114 -4.68 -4.79 10.99
N ASP A 115 -4.98 -3.52 10.72
CA ASP A 115 -6.22 -3.10 10.08
C ASP A 115 -6.37 -3.73 8.68
N MET A 116 -5.32 -3.74 7.87
CA MET A 116 -5.34 -4.40 6.55
C MET A 116 -5.59 -5.92 6.65
N TYR A 117 -4.99 -6.60 7.64
CA TYR A 117 -5.26 -8.02 7.84
C TYR A 117 -6.68 -8.29 8.35
N ALA A 118 -7.23 -7.41 9.20
CA ALA A 118 -8.62 -7.48 9.62
C ALA A 118 -9.58 -7.33 8.43
N GLU A 119 -9.38 -6.31 7.57
CA GLU A 119 -10.13 -6.09 6.33
C GLU A 119 -10.07 -7.33 5.40
N LEU A 120 -8.88 -7.91 5.24
CA LEU A 120 -8.71 -9.13 4.44
C LEU A 120 -9.44 -10.33 5.05
N SER A 121 -9.44 -10.47 6.38
CA SER A 121 -10.14 -11.56 7.07
C SER A 121 -11.66 -11.47 6.90
N GLU A 122 -12.23 -10.27 6.98
CA GLU A 122 -13.67 -10.03 6.74
C GLU A 122 -14.06 -10.29 5.29
N SER A 123 -13.19 -9.92 4.34
CA SER A 123 -13.41 -10.19 2.92
C SER A 123 -13.37 -11.69 2.59
N ASN A 124 -12.51 -12.45 3.27
CA ASN A 124 -12.40 -13.91 3.11
C ASN A 124 -13.48 -14.68 3.88
N SER A 125 -14.03 -14.11 4.95
CA SER A 125 -15.12 -14.70 5.75
C SER A 125 -16.51 -14.41 5.20
N SER A 126 -16.62 -13.88 3.97
CA SER A 126 -17.90 -13.65 3.29
C SER A 126 -18.21 -14.75 2.25
N PRO A 127 -18.69 -15.94 2.65
CA PRO A 127 -19.27 -16.89 1.71
C PRO A 127 -20.78 -16.63 1.51
N ILE A 128 -21.17 -16.53 0.23
CA ILE A 128 -22.46 -16.96 -0.34
C ILE A 128 -23.69 -16.07 -0.04
N LYS A 129 -24.02 -15.14 -0.94
CA LYS A 129 -25.42 -14.83 -1.27
C LYS A 129 -25.82 -15.68 -2.47
N ILE A 130 -26.53 -16.78 -2.22
CA ILE A 130 -27.41 -17.38 -3.22
C ILE A 130 -28.65 -16.48 -3.27
N SER A 131 -28.95 -15.93 -4.44
CA SER A 131 -30.28 -15.44 -4.80
C SER A 131 -30.53 -15.81 -6.25
#